data_AF-A0A8S3KDE9-F1
#
_entry.id   AF-A0A8S3KDE9-F1
#
_cell.length_a   1.000
_cell.length_b   1.000
_cell.length_c   1.000
_cell.angle_alpha   90.00
_cell.angle_beta   90.00
_cell.angle_gamma   90.00
#
_symmetry.space_group_name_H-M   'P 1'
#
loop_
_entity.id
_entity.type
_entity.pdbx_description
1 polymer ?
#
loop_
_entity_poly.entity_id
_entity_poly.type
_entity_poly.pdbx_seq_one_letter_code
_entity_poly.pdbx_strand_id
1 'polypeptide(L)'
;MKVICESNNRGNFIEILKWSATTDPLVNAILLDNANNASYLSPSIQNELINLMANQIRKQIAEKIGGHVFALMADEAKDCSGHEQLSIVLRCISHETSKNNDK
;
A
#
# COMPACT_ATOMS: atom_id res chain seq x y z
N MET A 1 -15.11 19.29 -10.79
CA MET A 1 -14.93 18.34 -11.91
C MET A 1 -15.09 16.93 -11.35
N LYS A 2 -16.18 16.23 -11.68
CA LYS A 2 -16.53 14.91 -11.13
C LYS A 2 -15.79 13.83 -11.95
N VAL A 3 -14.51 13.60 -11.66
CA VAL A 3 -13.72 12.57 -12.36
C VAL A 3 -13.89 11.25 -11.62
N ILE A 4 -15.06 10.65 -11.79
CA ILE A 4 -15.22 9.21 -11.57
C ILE A 4 -15.66 8.66 -12.93
N CYS A 5 -14.68 8.35 -13.78
CA CYS A 5 -14.96 7.68 -15.05
C CYS A 5 -15.61 6.33 -14.75
N GLU A 6 -16.80 6.09 -15.30
CA GLU A 6 -17.51 4.83 -15.15
C GLU A 6 -16.90 3.78 -16.09
N SER A 7 -15.69 3.32 -15.78
CA SER A 7 -15.13 2.10 -16.37
C SER A 7 -15.46 0.89 -15.48
N ASN A 8 -15.54 -0.30 -16.09
CA ASN A 8 -15.65 -1.57 -15.34
C ASN A 8 -14.42 -1.84 -14.46
N ASN A 9 -13.25 -1.33 -14.85
CA ASN A 9 -12.04 -1.37 -14.05
C ASN A 9 -11.51 0.05 -13.87
N ARG A 10 -11.68 0.60 -12.66
CA ARG A 10 -11.25 1.95 -12.29
C ARG A 10 -9.84 1.96 -11.67
N GLY A 11 -9.19 0.79 -11.60
CA GLY A 11 -7.88 0.63 -11.00
C GLY A 11 -7.92 0.45 -9.48
N ASN A 12 -6.93 -0.30 -8.96
CA ASN A 12 -6.88 -0.73 -7.57
C ASN A 12 -6.91 0.45 -6.58
N PHE A 13 -6.22 1.56 -6.89
CA PHE A 13 -6.14 2.72 -6.02
C PHE A 13 -7.51 3.37 -5.77
N ILE A 14 -8.30 3.56 -6.83
CA ILE A 14 -9.64 4.17 -6.73
C ILE A 14 -10.58 3.26 -5.95
N GLU A 15 -10.52 1.95 -6.15
CA GLU A 15 -11.38 1.01 -5.41
C GLU A 15 -10.99 0.93 -3.93
N ILE A 16 -9.70 0.97 -3.59
CA ILE A 16 -9.24 1.04 -2.19
C ILE A 16 -9.69 2.36 -1.54
N LEU A 17 -9.60 3.49 -2.25
CA LEU A 17 -10.07 4.79 -1.76
C LEU A 17 -11.57 4.80 -1.48
N LYS A 18 -12.39 4.23 -2.38
CA LYS A 18 -13.83 4.09 -2.16
C LYS A 18 -14.14 3.20 -0.97
N TRP A 19 -13.45 2.07 -0.85
CA TRP A 19 -13.60 1.20 0.32
C TRP A 19 -13.23 1.94 1.60
N SER A 20 -12.13 2.69 1.60
CA SER A 20 -11.73 3.54 2.73
C SER A 20 -12.78 4.60 3.06
N ALA A 21 -13.41 5.22 2.05
CA ALA A 21 -14.50 6.18 2.23
C ALA A 21 -15.77 5.56 2.85
N THR A 22 -16.02 4.27 2.65
CA THR A 22 -17.14 3.60 3.36
C THR A 22 -16.88 3.43 4.85
N THR A 23 -15.62 3.47 5.27
CA THR A 23 -15.21 3.25 6.66
C THR A 23 -14.93 4.57 7.40
N ASP A 24 -14.36 5.56 6.70
CA ASP A 24 -13.97 6.85 7.27
C ASP A 24 -14.80 8.02 6.68
N PRO A 25 -15.67 8.66 7.50
CA PRO A 25 -16.46 9.82 7.09
C PRO A 25 -15.64 10.99 6.56
N LEU A 26 -14.40 11.18 7.05
CA LEU A 26 -13.52 12.27 6.66
C LEU A 26 -12.98 12.05 5.25
N VAL A 27 -12.58 10.81 4.94
CA VAL A 27 -12.18 10.39 3.58
C VAL A 27 -13.35 10.54 2.61
N ASN A 28 -14.56 10.19 3.03
CA ASN A 28 -15.77 10.38 2.23
C ASN A 28 -16.06 11.85 1.93
N ALA A 29 -15.94 12.74 2.93
CA ALA A 29 -16.11 14.18 2.76
C ALA A 29 -15.09 14.74 1.76
N ILE A 30 -13.82 14.35 1.86
CA ILE A 30 -12.76 14.79 0.94
C ILE A 30 -13.02 14.29 -0.50
N LEU A 31 -13.47 13.05 -0.67
CA LEU A 31 -13.78 12.47 -1.98
C LEU A 31 -15.01 13.11 -2.64
N LEU A 32 -16.06 13.40 -1.86
CA LEU A 32 -17.32 13.95 -2.35
C LEU A 32 -17.26 15.46 -2.58
N ASP A 33 -16.58 16.19 -1.69
CA ASP A 33 -16.71 17.64 -1.60
C ASP A 33 -15.65 18.42 -2.36
N ASN A 34 -14.70 17.74 -3.03
CA ASN A 34 -13.56 18.30 -3.78
C ASN A 34 -13.69 19.81 -4.08
N ALA A 35 -13.26 20.62 -3.11
CA ALA A 35 -12.98 22.03 -3.29
C ALA A 35 -11.94 22.11 -4.40
N ASN A 36 -12.17 23.00 -5.37
CA ASN A 36 -11.55 23.09 -6.70
C ASN A 36 -10.01 22.94 -6.82
N ASN A 37 -9.25 22.77 -5.73
CA ASN A 37 -7.79 22.81 -5.67
C ASN A 37 -7.09 21.60 -5.01
N ALA A 38 -7.78 20.65 -4.37
CA ALA A 38 -7.15 19.54 -3.62
C ALA A 38 -7.52 18.16 -4.19
N SER A 39 -6.91 17.78 -5.32
CA SER A 39 -7.19 16.49 -5.94
C SER A 39 -6.24 15.40 -5.42
N TYR A 40 -6.71 14.60 -4.46
CA TYR A 40 -6.06 13.33 -4.07
C TYR A 40 -5.97 12.33 -5.22
N LEU A 41 -6.63 12.62 -6.34
CA LEU A 41 -6.57 11.88 -7.58
C LEU A 41 -5.50 12.41 -8.54
N SER A 42 -4.76 13.48 -8.21
CA SER A 42 -3.65 13.93 -9.05
C SER A 42 -2.50 12.92 -9.01
N PRO A 43 -1.80 12.65 -10.14
CA PRO A 43 -0.71 11.67 -10.17
C PRO A 43 0.37 11.91 -9.10
N SER A 44 0.69 13.18 -8.83
CA SER A 44 1.67 13.56 -7.80
C SER A 44 1.23 13.15 -6.40
N ILE A 45 -0.01 13.47 -6.00
CA ILE A 45 -0.52 13.13 -4.67
C ILE A 45 -0.73 11.62 -4.53
N GLN A 46 -1.17 10.93 -5.58
CA GLN A 46 -1.29 9.47 -5.57
C GLN A 46 0.06 8.80 -5.31
N ASN A 47 1.10 9.21 -6.04
CA ASN A 47 2.45 8.66 -5.88
C ASN A 47 3.03 8.98 -4.50
N GLU A 48 2.80 10.18 -3.98
CA GLU A 48 3.23 10.57 -2.64
C GLU A 48 2.58 9.67 -1.57
N LEU A 49 1.26 9.48 -1.64
CA LEU A 49 0.53 8.63 -0.70
C LEU A 49 1.01 7.18 -0.76
N ILE A 50 1.21 6.64 -1.97
CA ILE A 50 1.75 5.29 -2.17
C ILE A 50 3.14 5.16 -1.52
N ASN A 51 4.01 6.15 -1.71
CA ASN A 51 5.34 6.16 -1.11
C ASN A 51 5.30 6.24 0.42
N LEU A 52 4.42 7.07 0.99
CA LEU A 52 4.23 7.17 2.44
C LEU A 52 3.77 5.84 3.03
N MET A 53 2.76 5.19 2.43
CA MET A 53 2.29 3.88 2.85
C MET A 53 3.39 2.82 2.73
N ALA A 54 4.13 2.80 1.61
CA ALA A 54 5.23 1.88 1.41
C ALA A 54 6.32 2.05 2.48
N ASN A 55 6.68 3.29 2.82
CA ASN A 55 7.65 3.59 3.86
C ASN A 55 7.18 3.13 5.24
N GLN A 56 5.91 3.35 5.57
CA GLN A 56 5.33 2.90 6.84
C GLN A 56 5.35 1.38 6.96
N ILE A 57 4.98 0.65 5.89
CA ILE A 57 5.03 -0.81 5.86
C ILE A 57 6.47 -1.31 5.99
N ARG A 58 7.41 -0.73 5.23
CA ARG A 58 8.84 -1.08 5.32
C ARG A 58 9.39 -0.87 6.72
N LYS A 59 9.02 0.23 7.38
CA LYS A 59 9.42 0.51 8.77
C LYS A 59 8.89 -0.54 9.73
N GLN A 60 7.60 -0.89 9.63
CA GLN A 60 7.01 -1.95 10.48
C GLN A 60 7.68 -3.31 10.26
N ILE A 61 7.97 -3.67 9.00
CA ILE A 61 8.69 -4.91 8.66
C ILE A 61 10.10 -4.88 9.27
N ALA A 62 10.83 -3.78 9.09
CA ALA A 62 12.18 -3.62 9.64
C ALA A 62 12.19 -3.67 11.18
N GLU A 63 11.23 -3.06 11.85
CA GLU A 63 11.05 -3.15 13.30
C GLU A 63 10.73 -4.58 13.75
N LYS A 64 9.91 -5.32 12.99
CA LYS A 64 9.57 -6.72 13.30
C LYS A 64 10.77 -7.66 13.16
N ILE A 65 11.68 -7.39 12.23
CA ILE A 65 12.89 -8.20 12.00
C ILE A 65 14.05 -7.75 12.88
N GLY A 66 14.07 -6.48 13.29
CA GLY A 66 15.19 -5.83 13.96
C GLY A 66 15.73 -6.64 15.14
N GLY A 67 16.97 -7.14 14.99
CA GLY A 67 17.66 -7.93 16.01
C GLY A 67 17.53 -9.46 15.87
N HIS A 68 16.82 -9.96 14.84
CA HIS A 68 16.62 -11.38 14.60
C HIS A 68 17.33 -11.89 13.33
N VAL A 69 17.53 -13.20 13.27
CA VAL A 69 18.08 -13.88 12.08
C VAL A 69 17.01 -13.94 11.00
N PHE A 70 17.36 -13.53 9.78
CA PHE A 70 16.50 -13.60 8.60
C PHE A 70 17.24 -14.23 7.43
N ALA A 71 16.49 -14.80 6.49
CA ALA A 71 16.99 -15.23 5.20
C ALA A 71 16.49 -14.27 4.10
N LEU A 72 17.38 -13.91 3.19
CA LEU A 72 17.08 -13.10 2.01
C LEU A 72 17.23 -13.99 0.77
N MET A 73 16.18 -14.12 -0.02
CA MET A 73 16.20 -14.78 -1.31
C MET A 73 15.97 -13.73 -2.39
N ALA A 74 16.78 -13.78 -3.44
CA ALA A 74 16.63 -12.91 -4.60
C ALA A 74 16.62 -13.81 -5.84
N ASP A 75 15.62 -13.65 -6.69
CA ASP A 75 15.49 -14.41 -7.93
C ASP A 75 15.20 -13.46 -9.09
N GLU A 76 15.93 -13.65 -10.18
CA GLU A 76 15.87 -12.81 -11.36
C GLU A 76 15.25 -13.59 -12.52
N ALA A 77 14.18 -13.04 -13.09
CA ALA A 77 13.52 -13.59 -14.26
C ALA A 77 13.46 -12.54 -15.36
N LYS A 78 13.68 -12.98 -16.60
CA LYS A 78 13.52 -12.14 -17.79
C LYS A 78 12.19 -12.43 -18.45
N ASP A 79 11.40 -11.39 -18.69
CA ASP A 79 10.13 -11.56 -19.39
C ASP A 79 10.28 -11.69 -20.91
N CYS A 80 9.19 -12.00 -21.60
CA CYS A 80 9.18 -12.16 -23.05
C CYS A 80 9.48 -10.87 -23.83
N SER A 81 9.38 -9.70 -23.19
CA SER A 81 9.78 -8.41 -23.76
C SER A 81 11.24 -8.06 -23.48
N GLY A 82 11.95 -8.93 -22.77
CA GLY A 82 13.36 -8.78 -22.44
C GLY A 82 13.62 -7.89 -21.23
N HIS A 83 12.60 -7.50 -20.48
CA HIS A 83 12.79 -6.78 -19.22
C HIS A 83 13.15 -7.75 -18.10
N GLU A 84 14.18 -7.41 -17.34
CA GLU A 84 14.61 -8.15 -16.16
C GLU A 84 13.76 -7.73 -14.96
N GLN A 85 13.26 -8.71 -14.22
CA GLN A 85 12.48 -8.54 -13.01
C GLN A 85 13.17 -9.27 -11.87
N LEU A 86 13.58 -8.53 -10.84
CA LEU A 86 14.16 -9.07 -9.62
C LEU A 86 13.09 -9.17 -8.53
N SER A 87 12.82 -10.39 -8.09
CA SER A 87 11.99 -10.64 -6.91
C SER A 87 12.88 -10.77 -5.68
N ILE A 88 12.49 -10.12 -4.59
CA ILE A 88 13.20 -10.19 -3.31
C ILE A 88 12.22 -10.72 -2.26
N VAL A 89 12.56 -11.84 -1.64
CA VAL A 89 11.79 -12.46 -0.58
C VAL A 89 12.60 -12.42 0.71
N LEU A 90 11.99 -11.85 1.75
CA LEU A 90 12.55 -11.87 3.08
C LEU A 90 11.78 -12.86 3.95
N ARG A 91 12.49 -13.84 4.52
CA ARG A 91 11.93 -14.87 5.40
C ARG A 91 12.50 -14.71 6.80
N CYS A 92 11.63 -14.46 7.77
CA CYS A 92 11.97 -14.37 9.18
C CYS A 92 11.09 -15.32 10.01
N ILE A 93 11.61 -15.78 11.15
CA ILE A 93 10.83 -16.55 12.12
C ILE A 93 10.17 -15.53 13.07
N SER A 94 8.85 -15.63 13.24
CA SER A 94 8.15 -14.80 14.21
C SER A 94 8.38 -15.36 15.61
N HIS A 95 8.98 -14.56 16.49
CA HIS A 95 9.09 -14.85 17.93
C HIS A 95 7.95 -14.18 18.69
N GLU A 96 6.73 -14.16 18.12
CA GLU A 96 5.53 -13.74 18.82
C GLU A 96 5.33 -14.65 20.03
N THR A 97 5.76 -14.18 21.19
CA THR A 97 5.35 -14.72 22.48
C THR A 97 3.86 -14.45 22.59
N SER A 98 3.04 -15.50 22.53
CA SER A 98 1.60 -15.40 22.78
C SER A 98 1.40 -14.70 24.13
N LYS A 99 1.09 -13.40 24.11
CA LYS A 99 0.40 -12.77 25.23
C LYS A 99 -1.03 -13.27 25.15
N ASN A 100 -1.26 -14.43 25.76
CA ASN A 100 -2.59 -14.86 26.16
C ASN A 100 -3.12 -13.76 27.08
N ASN A 101 -3.97 -12.89 26.54
CA ASN A 101 -4.79 -12.01 27.35
C ASN A 101 -6.00 -12.82 27.81
N ASP A 102 -5.77 -13.76 28.72
CA ASP A 102 -6.81 -14.21 29.64
C ASP A 102 -6.88 -13.15 30.75
N LYS A 103 -7.81 -12.20 30.59
CA LYS A 103 -8.63 -11.58 31.64
C LYS A 103 -9.62 -10.59 31.05
#